data_AF-A0A3D5BU55-F1
#
_entry.id   AF-A0A3D5BU55-F1
#
_cell.length_a   1.000
_cell.length_b   1.000
_cell.length_c   1.000
_cell.angle_alpha   90.00
_cell.angle_beta   90.00
_cell.angle_gamma   90.00
#
_symmetry.space_group_name_H-M   'P 1'
#
loop_
_entity.id
_entity.type
_entity.pdbx_description
1 polymer ?
#
loop_
_entity_poly.entity_id
_entity_poly.type
_entity_poly.pdbx_seq_one_letter_code
_entity_poly.pdbx_strand_id
1 'polypeptide(L)'
;MKDARYRSLFLRSFLLLAVYIAVIAAMTLAWTRFENDKALKATDHRLNAAARSLRLLLAPDFHDRAVDNSSIGFEEEMANRERFNAFAKANELIYVYTLVMKDDALFFSAPTVTEEEARERKVWYFYPYEEAPPEFFAALRNGTDASVSSRTSGELSAPPASTRPARPENRT
;
A
#
# COMPACT_ATOMS: atom_id res chain seq x y z
N MET A 1 -62.05 -9.93 27.77
CA MET A 1 -60.88 -10.16 28.65
C MET A 1 -59.76 -11.01 28.01
N LYS A 2 -60.07 -11.98 27.13
CA LYS A 2 -59.03 -12.80 26.46
C LYS A 2 -58.13 -11.97 25.52
N ASP A 3 -58.69 -11.03 24.77
CA ASP A 3 -57.96 -10.27 23.74
C ASP A 3 -56.88 -9.33 24.29
N ALA A 4 -57.10 -8.75 25.47
CA ALA A 4 -56.12 -7.91 26.16
C ALA A 4 -54.92 -8.73 26.68
N ARG A 5 -55.17 -9.96 27.16
CA ARG A 5 -54.12 -10.89 27.60
C ARG A 5 -53.27 -11.36 26.42
N TYR A 6 -53.89 -11.73 25.29
CA TYR A 6 -53.18 -12.12 24.07
C TYR A 6 -52.37 -10.97 23.47
N ARG A 7 -52.89 -9.74 23.44
CA ARG A 7 -52.11 -8.56 23.02
C ARG A 7 -50.88 -8.32 23.89
N SER A 8 -51.01 -8.46 25.21
CA SER A 8 -49.88 -8.27 26.13
C SER A 8 -48.81 -9.37 26.01
N LEU A 9 -49.22 -10.61 25.76
CA LEU A 9 -48.31 -11.73 25.50
C LEU A 9 -47.60 -11.56 24.15
N PHE A 10 -48.34 -11.18 23.11
CA PHE A 10 -47.79 -10.90 21.78
C PHE A 10 -46.76 -9.77 21.81
N LEU A 11 -47.05 -8.67 22.52
CA LEU A 11 -46.13 -7.54 22.66
C LEU A 11 -44.85 -7.93 23.42
N ARG A 12 -44.97 -8.76 24.48
CA ARG A 12 -43.82 -9.28 25.22
C ARG A 12 -42.96 -10.21 24.35
N SER A 13 -43.58 -11.12 23.62
CA SER A 13 -42.87 -12.01 22.69
C SER A 13 -42.17 -11.23 21.57
N PHE A 14 -42.84 -10.21 21.01
CA PHE A 14 -42.25 -9.32 20.02
C PHE A 14 -41.05 -8.55 20.58
N LEU A 15 -41.15 -8.04 21.81
CA LEU A 15 -40.05 -7.34 22.48
C LEU A 15 -38.86 -8.28 22.75
N LEU A 16 -39.10 -9.52 23.18
CA LEU A 16 -38.05 -10.52 23.35
C LEU A 16 -37.37 -10.87 22.02
N LEU A 17 -38.14 -10.99 20.94
CA LEU A 17 -37.60 -11.21 19.60
C LEU A 17 -36.76 -10.01 19.13
N ALA A 18 -37.23 -8.78 19.34
CA ALA A 18 -36.51 -7.57 18.99
C ALA A 18 -35.18 -7.45 19.76
N VAL A 19 -35.20 -7.75 21.06
CA VAL A 19 -33.97 -7.79 21.89
C VAL A 19 -33.03 -8.88 21.40
N TYR A 20 -33.53 -10.08 21.07
CA TYR A 20 -32.72 -11.16 20.54
C TYR A 20 -32.03 -10.76 19.22
N ILE A 21 -32.78 -10.18 18.28
CA ILE A 21 -32.23 -9.66 17.02
C ILE A 21 -31.21 -8.55 17.29
N ALA A 22 -31.48 -7.63 18.22
CA ALA A 22 -30.56 -6.56 18.58
C ALA A 22 -29.25 -7.09 19.17
N VAL A 23 -29.30 -8.13 20.01
CA VAL A 23 -28.11 -8.78 20.58
C VAL A 23 -27.29 -9.44 19.48
N ILE A 24 -27.92 -10.18 18.57
CA ILE A 24 -27.21 -10.80 17.44
C ILE A 24 -26.58 -9.71 16.57
N ALA A 25 -27.31 -8.66 16.22
CA ALA A 25 -26.78 -7.55 15.42
C ALA A 25 -25.59 -6.88 16.11
N ALA A 26 -25.68 -6.63 17.42
CA ALA A 26 -24.59 -6.04 18.20
C ALA A 26 -23.36 -6.95 18.25
N MET A 27 -23.54 -8.26 18.47
CA MET A 27 -22.44 -9.23 18.48
C MET A 27 -21.78 -9.33 17.11
N THR A 28 -22.56 -9.42 16.03
CA THR A 28 -22.03 -9.47 14.66
C THR A 28 -21.23 -8.22 14.34
N LEU A 29 -21.76 -7.02 14.64
CA LEU A 29 -21.04 -5.77 14.40
C LEU A 29 -19.75 -5.67 15.23
N ALA A 30 -19.78 -6.08 16.50
CA ALA A 30 -18.60 -6.09 17.35
C ALA A 30 -17.53 -7.06 16.82
N TRP A 31 -17.93 -8.26 16.41
CA TRP A 31 -17.03 -9.26 15.86
C TRP A 31 -16.40 -8.80 14.55
N THR A 32 -17.18 -8.27 13.62
CA THR A 32 -16.67 -7.75 12.35
C THR A 32 -15.67 -6.62 12.56
N ARG A 33 -15.93 -5.69 13.49
CA ARG A 33 -14.98 -4.62 13.81
C ARG A 33 -13.68 -5.18 14.38
N PHE A 34 -13.78 -6.10 15.34
CA PHE A 34 -12.62 -6.69 15.97
C PHE A 34 -11.73 -7.47 14.99
N GLU A 35 -12.34 -8.23 14.08
CA GLU A 35 -11.60 -8.99 13.08
C GLU A 35 -10.94 -8.08 12.04
N ASN A 36 -11.65 -7.03 11.61
CA ASN A 36 -11.09 -6.02 10.70
C ASN A 36 -9.91 -5.28 11.36
N ASP A 37 -10.03 -4.86 12.62
CA ASP A 37 -8.97 -4.18 13.35
C ASP A 37 -7.73 -5.07 13.52
N LYS A 38 -7.93 -6.37 13.75
CA LYS A 38 -6.82 -7.34 13.81
C LYS A 38 -6.13 -7.49 12.46
N ALA A 39 -6.89 -7.65 11.38
CA ALA A 39 -6.35 -7.82 10.04
C ALA A 39 -5.56 -6.57 9.61
N LEU A 40 -6.08 -5.37 9.89
CA LEU A 40 -5.39 -4.10 9.63
C LEU A 40 -4.08 -4.00 10.43
N LYS A 41 -4.12 -4.26 11.74
CA LYS A 41 -2.91 -4.22 12.58
C LYS A 41 -1.85 -5.22 12.15
N ALA A 42 -2.26 -6.43 11.77
CA ALA A 42 -1.34 -7.45 11.25
C ALA A 42 -0.69 -6.99 9.93
N THR A 43 -1.48 -6.36 9.06
CA THR A 43 -1.00 -5.78 7.79
C THR A 43 0.00 -4.65 8.05
N ASP A 44 -0.34 -3.69 8.92
CA ASP A 44 0.55 -2.58 9.28
C ASP A 44 1.87 -3.07 9.85
N HIS A 45 1.81 -4.07 10.74
CA HIS A 45 3.01 -4.68 11.30
C HIS A 45 3.89 -5.31 10.21
N ARG A 46 3.29 -6.04 9.26
CA ARG A 46 4.01 -6.65 8.13
C ARG A 46 4.64 -5.59 7.23
N LEU A 47 3.89 -4.55 6.86
CA LEU A 47 4.38 -3.46 6.01
C LEU A 47 5.52 -2.68 6.68
N ASN A 48 5.40 -2.38 7.96
CA ASN A 48 6.43 -1.67 8.71
C ASN A 48 7.72 -2.49 8.83
N ALA A 49 7.59 -3.79 9.18
CA ALA A 49 8.73 -4.71 9.24
C ALA A 49 9.44 -4.83 7.87
N ALA A 50 8.66 -4.92 6.79
CA ALA A 50 9.20 -4.95 5.44
C ALA A 50 9.95 -3.66 5.09
N ALA A 51 9.33 -2.49 5.29
CA ALA A 51 9.92 -1.19 5.00
C ALA A 51 11.25 -0.97 5.75
N ARG A 52 11.32 -1.40 7.02
CA ARG A 52 12.56 -1.32 7.81
C ARG A 52 13.66 -2.27 7.32
N SER A 53 13.28 -3.42 6.78
CA SER A 53 14.20 -4.45 6.30
C SER A 53 14.75 -4.13 4.90
N LEU A 54 14.04 -3.35 4.10
CA LEU A 54 14.43 -3.03 2.71
C LEU A 54 15.85 -2.46 2.60
N ARG A 55 16.26 -1.59 3.54
CA ARG A 55 17.60 -0.99 3.56
C ARG A 55 18.73 -2.01 3.63
N LEU A 56 18.46 -3.22 4.16
CA LEU A 56 19.44 -4.28 4.33
C LEU A 56 19.70 -5.06 3.05
N LEU A 57 18.86 -4.89 2.02
CA LEU A 57 19.00 -5.55 0.71
C LEU A 57 19.97 -4.82 -0.22
N LEU A 58 20.23 -3.55 0.08
CA LEU A 58 21.08 -2.64 -0.69
C LEU A 58 22.47 -2.54 -0.05
N ALA A 59 23.44 -2.06 -0.82
CA ALA A 59 24.74 -1.71 -0.27
C ALA A 59 24.58 -0.59 0.79
N PRO A 60 25.38 -0.59 1.88
CA PRO A 60 25.25 0.42 2.94
C PRO A 60 25.36 1.87 2.46
N ASP A 61 26.12 2.11 1.39
CA ASP A 61 26.38 3.41 0.76
C ASP A 61 25.45 3.70 -0.44
N PHE A 62 24.49 2.81 -0.73
CA PHE A 62 23.70 2.88 -1.96
C PHE A 62 22.99 4.22 -2.13
N HIS A 63 22.29 4.69 -1.08
CA HIS A 63 21.56 5.95 -1.13
C HIS A 63 22.47 7.18 -1.14
N ASP A 64 23.72 7.06 -0.66
CA ASP A 64 24.71 8.13 -0.74
C ASP A 64 25.22 8.30 -2.18
N ARG A 65 25.29 7.19 -2.94
CA ARG A 65 25.67 7.18 -4.36
C ARG A 65 24.51 7.46 -5.30
N ALA A 66 23.26 7.25 -4.92
CA ALA A 66 22.09 7.35 -5.79
C ALA A 66 21.67 8.81 -6.10
N VAL A 67 22.57 9.61 -6.66
CA VAL A 67 22.40 11.08 -6.85
C VAL A 67 21.92 11.50 -8.24
N ASP A 68 22.08 10.65 -9.25
CA ASP A 68 21.55 10.85 -10.60
C ASP A 68 21.37 9.54 -11.36
N ASN A 69 20.80 9.62 -12.57
CA ASN A 69 20.48 8.49 -13.44
C ASN A 69 21.69 7.67 -13.94
N SER A 70 22.91 8.17 -13.74
CA SER A 70 24.16 7.53 -14.17
C SER A 70 25.00 7.00 -13.01
N SER A 71 24.60 7.31 -11.77
CA SER A 71 25.41 7.03 -10.57
C SER A 71 25.40 5.56 -10.16
N ILE A 72 24.33 4.82 -10.49
CA ILE A 72 24.21 3.38 -10.25
C ILE A 72 24.29 2.66 -11.60
N GLY A 73 25.20 1.70 -11.68
CA GLY A 73 25.41 0.91 -12.91
C GLY A 73 24.26 -0.05 -13.18
N PHE A 74 24.07 -0.42 -14.45
CA PHE A 74 23.01 -1.34 -14.87
C PHE A 74 23.06 -2.70 -14.16
N GLU A 75 24.24 -3.28 -14.01
CA GLU A 75 24.41 -4.58 -13.32
C GLU A 75 24.00 -4.51 -11.84
N GLU A 76 24.34 -3.41 -11.16
CA GLU A 76 23.93 -3.17 -9.77
C GLU A 76 22.40 -2.98 -9.66
N GLU A 77 21.82 -2.23 -10.60
CA GLU A 77 20.37 -2.03 -10.69
C GLU A 77 19.63 -3.37 -10.90
N MET A 78 20.11 -4.21 -11.81
CA MET A 78 19.54 -5.53 -12.07
C MET A 78 19.63 -6.45 -10.85
N ALA A 79 20.79 -6.48 -10.17
CA ALA A 79 20.96 -7.26 -8.95
C ALA A 79 20.04 -6.77 -7.82
N ASN A 80 19.88 -5.45 -7.67
CA ASN A 80 18.97 -4.88 -6.68
C ASN A 80 17.51 -5.19 -7.01
N ARG A 81 17.12 -5.07 -8.29
CA ARG A 81 15.78 -5.43 -8.78
C ARG A 81 15.45 -6.88 -8.48
N GLU A 82 16.36 -7.81 -8.75
CA GLU A 82 16.15 -9.23 -8.44
C GLU A 82 15.94 -9.46 -6.94
N ARG A 83 16.75 -8.83 -6.08
CA ARG A 83 16.60 -8.91 -4.61
C ARG A 83 15.26 -8.33 -4.16
N PHE A 84 14.84 -7.20 -4.71
CA PHE A 84 13.57 -6.54 -4.35
C PHE A 84 12.36 -7.35 -4.82
N ASN A 85 12.40 -7.90 -6.03
CA ASN A 85 11.36 -8.79 -6.55
C ASN A 85 11.25 -10.07 -5.71
N ALA A 86 12.39 -10.69 -5.38
CA ALA A 86 12.42 -11.87 -4.52
C ALA A 86 11.89 -11.55 -3.11
N PHE A 87 12.28 -10.42 -2.54
CA PHE A 87 11.80 -9.96 -1.24
C PHE A 87 10.29 -9.70 -1.23
N ALA A 88 9.77 -9.00 -2.24
CA ALA A 88 8.35 -8.71 -2.39
C ALA A 88 7.55 -10.01 -2.45
N LYS A 89 7.99 -10.95 -3.30
CA LYS A 89 7.37 -12.28 -3.45
C LYS A 89 7.39 -13.07 -2.13
N ALA A 90 8.52 -13.09 -1.42
CA ALA A 90 8.67 -13.83 -0.17
C ALA A 90 7.82 -13.27 0.98
N ASN A 91 7.51 -11.98 0.95
CA ASN A 91 6.71 -11.30 1.98
C ASN A 91 5.26 -11.03 1.54
N GLU A 92 4.84 -11.58 0.40
CA GLU A 92 3.51 -11.38 -0.20
C GLU A 92 3.15 -9.89 -0.33
N LEU A 93 4.11 -9.10 -0.79
CA LEU A 93 3.97 -7.68 -1.08
C LEU A 93 3.84 -7.51 -2.59
N ILE A 94 2.92 -6.64 -3.00
CA ILE A 94 2.69 -6.37 -4.43
C ILE A 94 3.84 -5.52 -4.98
N TYR A 95 4.26 -4.50 -4.22
CA TYR A 95 5.36 -3.61 -4.57
C TYR A 95 6.18 -3.25 -3.34
N VAL A 96 7.49 -3.17 -3.50
CA VAL A 96 8.39 -2.50 -2.56
C VAL A 96 9.35 -1.61 -3.33
N TYR A 97 9.67 -0.45 -2.78
CA TYR A 97 10.61 0.46 -3.41
C TYR A 97 11.29 1.37 -2.39
N THR A 98 12.41 1.93 -2.81
CA THR A 98 13.08 3.05 -2.13
C THR A 98 13.06 4.28 -3.03
N LEU A 99 13.09 5.45 -2.41
CA LEU A 99 13.04 6.75 -3.09
C LEU A 99 14.23 7.61 -2.71
N VAL A 100 14.65 8.46 -3.65
CA VAL A 100 15.58 9.58 -3.41
C VAL A 100 14.92 10.88 -3.87
N MET A 101 15.26 11.98 -3.20
CA MET A 101 14.80 13.33 -3.59
C MET A 101 15.93 14.09 -4.27
N LYS A 102 15.63 14.70 -5.41
CA LYS A 102 16.53 15.61 -6.12
C LYS A 102 15.73 16.73 -6.75
N ASP A 103 16.18 17.97 -6.60
CA ASP A 103 15.55 19.15 -7.20
C ASP A 103 14.03 19.22 -6.92
N ASP A 104 13.63 18.94 -5.68
CA ASP A 104 12.23 18.87 -5.21
C ASP A 104 11.34 17.83 -5.92
N ALA A 105 11.93 16.87 -6.63
CA ALA A 105 11.25 15.72 -7.22
C ALA A 105 11.70 14.41 -6.55
N LEU A 106 10.77 13.43 -6.50
CA LEU A 106 11.05 12.08 -6.01
C LEU A 106 11.36 11.16 -7.18
N PHE A 107 12.36 10.29 -6.99
CA PHE A 107 12.77 9.30 -7.97
C PHE A 107 12.88 7.93 -7.33
N PHE A 108 12.54 6.88 -8.08
CA PHE A 108 12.75 5.50 -7.66
C PHE A 108 14.25 5.19 -7.64
N SER A 109 14.79 4.83 -6.47
CA SER A 109 16.19 4.39 -6.36
C SER A 109 16.33 2.88 -6.45
N ALA A 110 15.39 2.11 -5.92
CA ALA A 110 15.35 0.67 -6.14
C ALA A 110 13.89 0.21 -6.05
N PRO A 111 13.21 -0.06 -7.17
CA PRO A 111 11.84 -0.57 -7.18
C PRO A 111 11.75 -2.06 -7.48
N THR A 112 10.66 -2.70 -7.04
CA THR A 112 10.13 -3.91 -7.68
C THR A 112 9.76 -3.58 -9.12
N VAL A 113 10.08 -4.50 -10.05
CA VAL A 113 9.74 -4.36 -11.47
C VAL A 113 9.18 -5.70 -11.96
N THR A 114 7.93 -5.68 -12.41
CA THR A 114 7.24 -6.81 -13.04
C THR A 114 7.83 -7.15 -14.42
N GLU A 115 7.48 -8.31 -14.95
CA GLU A 115 7.92 -8.69 -16.30
C GLU A 115 7.35 -7.75 -17.38
N GLU A 116 6.13 -7.27 -17.19
CA GLU A 116 5.47 -6.29 -18.03
C GLU A 116 6.26 -4.97 -18.04
N GLU A 117 6.55 -4.41 -16.87
CA GLU A 117 7.31 -3.16 -16.72
C GLU A 117 8.75 -3.29 -17.24
N ALA A 118 9.37 -4.47 -17.08
CA ALA A 118 10.71 -4.73 -17.63
C ALA A 118 10.73 -4.76 -19.17
N ARG A 119 9.61 -5.11 -19.82
CA ARG A 119 9.45 -5.03 -21.28
C ARG A 119 9.25 -3.59 -21.76
N GLU A 120 8.60 -2.75 -20.95
CA GLU A 120 8.39 -1.33 -21.26
C GLU A 120 9.67 -0.50 -21.13
N ARG A 121 10.47 -0.79 -20.10
CA ARG A 121 11.66 -0.02 -19.79
C ARG A 121 12.76 -0.91 -19.22
N LYS A 122 13.96 -0.76 -19.77
CA LYS A 122 15.14 -1.51 -19.34
C LYS A 122 15.61 -1.12 -17.93
N VAL A 123 15.58 0.17 -17.59
CA VAL A 123 16.12 0.72 -16.33
C VAL A 123 15.06 1.56 -15.62
N TRP A 124 14.67 1.14 -14.41
CA TRP A 124 13.71 1.86 -13.57
C TRP A 124 14.37 2.70 -12.47
N TYR A 125 15.68 2.54 -12.28
CA TYR A 125 16.49 3.42 -11.46
C TYR A 125 16.40 4.87 -11.95
N PHE A 126 16.24 5.78 -11.00
CA PHE A 126 16.09 7.22 -11.18
C PHE A 126 14.91 7.63 -12.08
N TYR A 127 13.88 6.80 -12.16
CA TYR A 127 12.63 7.16 -12.82
C TYR A 127 11.78 8.07 -11.90
N PRO A 128 11.22 9.19 -12.39
CA PRO A 128 10.46 10.12 -11.56
C PRO A 128 9.17 9.48 -11.04
N TYR A 129 8.84 9.79 -9.78
CA TYR A 129 7.58 9.43 -9.15
C TYR A 129 6.67 10.67 -9.10
N GLU A 130 6.04 10.96 -10.24
CA GLU A 130 5.27 12.20 -10.45
C GLU A 130 4.02 12.31 -9.57
N GLU A 131 3.40 11.18 -9.25
CA GLU A 131 2.16 11.11 -8.45
C GLU A 131 2.43 10.74 -6.98
N ALA A 132 3.61 11.11 -6.46
CA ALA A 132 3.94 10.86 -5.07
C ALA A 132 3.05 11.71 -4.13
N PRO A 133 2.48 11.11 -3.06
CA PRO A 133 1.71 11.85 -2.08
C PRO A 133 2.52 13.00 -1.46
N PRO A 134 1.94 14.21 -1.27
CA PRO A 134 2.63 15.35 -0.66
C PRO A 134 3.26 15.04 0.71
N GLU A 135 2.65 14.10 1.46
CA GLU A 135 3.13 13.63 2.75
C GLU A 135 4.52 13.00 2.65
N PHE A 136 4.86 12.34 1.54
CA PHE A 136 6.17 11.72 1.35
C PHE A 136 7.27 12.77 1.18
N PHE A 137 6.98 13.89 0.50
CA PHE A 137 7.92 15.00 0.41
C PHE A 137 8.20 15.62 1.78
N ALA A 138 7.16 15.84 2.58
CA ALA A 138 7.31 16.37 3.94
C ALA A 138 8.09 15.40 4.84
N ALA A 139 7.78 14.11 4.76
CA ALA A 139 8.44 13.05 5.51
C ALA A 139 9.94 12.98 5.23
N LEU A 140 10.32 12.97 3.95
CA LEU A 140 11.70 12.85 3.53
C LEU A 140 12.52 14.11 3.87
N ARG A 141 11.93 15.31 3.78
CA ARG A 141 12.57 16.57 4.19
C ARG A 141 12.79 16.66 5.70
N ASN A 142 11.84 16.16 6.49
CA ASN A 142 11.88 16.26 7.95
C ASN A 142 12.54 15.04 8.63
N GLY A 143 12.85 13.99 7.88
CA GLY A 143 13.37 12.73 8.43
C GLY A 143 12.34 12.00 9.31
N THR A 144 11.06 12.13 9.01
CA THR A 144 9.96 11.52 9.79
C THR A 144 9.32 10.38 9.02
N ASP A 145 8.67 9.44 9.72
CA ASP A 145 7.85 8.42 9.09
C ASP A 145 6.51 9.02 8.61
N ALA A 146 6.06 8.66 7.40
CA ALA A 146 4.72 8.96 6.93
C ALA A 146 4.08 7.72 6.30
N SER A 147 2.77 7.59 6.49
CA SER A 147 1.94 6.54 5.93
C SER A 147 0.67 7.13 5.34
N VAL A 148 0.26 6.66 4.17
CA VAL A 148 -0.97 7.10 3.51
C VAL A 148 -2.00 5.97 3.57
N SER A 149 -3.22 6.28 3.99
CA SER A 149 -4.34 5.34 3.96
C SER A 149 -5.29 5.69 2.83
N SER A 150 -5.41 4.81 1.83
CA SER A 150 -6.42 4.94 0.78
C SER A 150 -7.66 4.13 1.15
N ARG A 151 -8.85 4.75 1.06
CA ARG A 151 -10.12 4.05 1.26
C ARG A 151 -10.52 3.40 -0.07
N THR A 152 -10.10 2.16 -0.29
CA THR A 152 -10.29 1.46 -1.57
C THR A 152 -11.76 1.08 -1.79
N SER A 153 -12.48 1.85 -2.61
CA SER A 153 -13.68 1.37 -3.30
C SER A 153 -13.24 0.57 -4.53
N GLY A 154 -12.98 -0.73 -4.38
CA GLY A 154 -12.90 -1.70 -5.49
C GLY A 154 -11.78 -1.59 -6.54
N GLU A 155 -11.09 -0.46 -6.67
CA GLU A 155 -9.95 -0.30 -7.58
C GLU A 155 -8.68 -0.07 -6.78
N LEU A 156 -7.84 -1.11 -6.71
CA LEU A 156 -6.48 -0.99 -6.24
C LEU A 156 -5.70 -0.16 -7.26
N SER A 157 -5.75 1.16 -7.12
CA SER A 157 -4.74 2.00 -7.75
C SER A 157 -3.45 1.73 -6.99
N ALA A 158 -2.59 0.88 -7.55
CA ALA A 158 -1.17 0.94 -7.27
C ALA A 158 -0.71 2.41 -7.31
N PRO A 159 0.33 2.83 -6.56
CA PRO A 159 1.05 4.04 -6.98
C PRO A 159 1.35 3.85 -8.47
N PRO A 160 0.94 4.77 -9.36
CA PRO A 160 1.00 4.48 -10.77
C PRO A 160 2.44 4.25 -11.15
N ALA A 161 2.78 2.99 -11.40
CA ALA A 161 3.90 2.68 -12.25
C ALA A 161 3.53 3.27 -13.60
N SER A 162 4.07 4.46 -13.88
CA SER A 162 4.06 5.10 -15.19
C SER A 162 2.68 5.07 -15.86
N THR A 163 1.82 6.06 -15.56
CA THR A 163 0.85 6.49 -16.56
C THR A 163 1.58 6.71 -17.88
N ARG A 164 1.33 5.80 -18.82
CA ARG A 164 1.59 5.88 -20.26
C ARG A 164 2.00 7.30 -20.69
N PRO A 165 3.25 7.57 -21.12
CA PRO A 165 3.49 8.83 -21.82
C PRO A 165 2.58 8.84 -23.05
N ALA A 166 1.84 9.93 -23.23
CA ALA A 166 1.04 10.15 -24.42
C ALA A 166 1.91 9.88 -25.65
N ARG A 167 1.44 8.97 -26.51
CA ARG A 167 2.02 8.69 -27.82
C ARG A 167 2.31 10.03 -28.50
N PRO A 168 3.56 10.35 -28.91
CA PRO A 168 3.77 11.53 -29.74
C PRO A 168 2.98 11.31 -31.03
N GLU A 169 2.00 12.18 -31.26
CA GLU A 169 1.29 12.29 -32.52
C GLU A 169 2.36 12.53 -33.59
N ASN A 170 2.48 11.57 -34.49
CA ASN A 170 3.48 11.57 -35.54
C ASN A 170 3.16 12.73 -36.49
N ARG A 171 3.81 13.88 -36.29
CA ARG A 171 3.93 14.91 -37.33
C ARG A 171 5.19 14.63 -38.15
N THR A 172 4.99 13.91 -39.25
CA THR A 172 5.58 14.15 -40.58
C THR A 172 4.80 13.34 -41.58
#